data_AF-A0ABD7NUV9-F1
#
_entry.id   AF-A0ABD7NUV9-F1
#
_cell.length_a   1.000
_cell.length_b   1.000
_cell.length_c   1.000
_cell.angle_alpha   90.00
_cell.angle_beta   90.00
_cell.angle_gamma   90.00
#
_symmetry.space_group_name_H-M   'P 1'
#
loop_
_entity.id
_entity.type
_entity.pdbx_description
1 polymer ?
#
loop_
_entity_poly.entity_id
_entity_poly.type
_entity_poly.pdbx_seq_one_letter_code
_entity_poly.pdbx_strand_id
1 'polypeptide(L)'
;MNEQQPFEAIRKSDEAGREYWSARNLGPLLDYKEWRNFYKVIAKAIISCEASGHPSADHFVETNKMVELGSGASRNLEDFHLSRYACYLVVQNGDPSKPVIAAGQTYFVLQTRRQELQDDQIFKSLREDEKRLFLRNELKEHNKHLVETAQRAGVETTLDFAVFQNHGYKGLYGGLDQKAIHERKA
;
A
#
# COMPACT_ATOMS: atom_id res chain seq x y z
N MET A 1 -29.49 4.54 -9.96
CA MET A 1 -29.35 3.33 -10.80
C MET A 1 -28.13 2.58 -10.29
N ASN A 2 -28.32 1.35 -9.85
CA ASN A 2 -27.24 0.52 -9.30
C ASN A 2 -26.39 0.01 -10.49
N GLU A 3 -25.54 0.89 -11.03
CA GLU A 3 -24.53 0.49 -12.01
C GLU A 3 -23.53 -0.40 -11.28
N GLN A 4 -23.60 -1.71 -11.54
CA GLN A 4 -22.49 -2.59 -11.22
C GLN A 4 -21.26 -2.01 -11.94
N GLN A 5 -20.36 -1.41 -11.15
CA GLN A 5 -19.11 -0.83 -11.63
C GLN A 5 -18.43 -1.86 -12.54
N PRO A 6 -17.94 -1.49 -13.76
CA PRO A 6 -17.37 -2.44 -14.71
C PRO A 6 -16.29 -3.37 -14.10
N PHE A 7 -15.58 -2.87 -13.09
CA PHE A 7 -14.64 -3.65 -12.28
C PHE A 7 -15.31 -4.76 -11.44
N GLU A 8 -16.42 -4.49 -10.76
CA GLU A 8 -17.15 -5.50 -9.97
C GLU A 8 -17.85 -6.52 -10.88
N ALA A 9 -18.25 -6.12 -12.08
CA ALA A 9 -18.93 -6.99 -13.03
C ALA A 9 -18.04 -8.16 -13.53
N ILE A 10 -16.71 -7.99 -13.52
CA ILE A 10 -15.77 -9.04 -13.94
C ILE A 10 -15.17 -9.83 -12.76
N ARG A 11 -15.64 -9.57 -11.53
CA ARG A 11 -15.25 -10.30 -10.33
C ARG A 11 -15.67 -11.76 -10.44
N LYS A 12 -14.78 -12.66 -10.04
CA LYS A 12 -15.01 -14.10 -9.94
C LYS A 12 -14.70 -14.58 -8.53
N SER A 13 -15.15 -15.78 -8.20
CA SER A 13 -14.83 -16.47 -6.96
C SER A 13 -14.18 -17.81 -7.27
N ASP A 14 -13.14 -18.18 -6.53
CA ASP A 14 -12.53 -19.51 -6.61
C ASP A 14 -13.36 -20.55 -5.83
N GLU A 15 -12.92 -21.81 -5.87
CA GLU A 15 -13.59 -22.92 -5.16
C GLU A 15 -13.58 -22.75 -3.63
N ALA A 16 -12.67 -21.93 -3.10
CA ALA A 16 -12.58 -21.58 -1.68
C ALA A 16 -13.38 -20.31 -1.33
N GLY A 17 -14.12 -19.73 -2.28
CA GLY A 17 -14.91 -18.51 -2.10
C GLY A 17 -14.11 -17.21 -2.11
N ARG A 18 -12.82 -17.24 -2.42
CA ARG A 18 -11.98 -16.04 -2.51
C ARG A 18 -12.23 -15.32 -3.83
N GLU A 19 -12.37 -14.00 -3.75
CA GLU A 19 -12.60 -13.16 -4.93
C GLU A 19 -11.32 -12.96 -5.74
N TYR A 20 -11.42 -13.04 -7.06
CA TYR A 20 -10.33 -12.74 -7.97
C TYR A 20 -10.81 -12.11 -9.28
N TRP A 21 -9.87 -11.47 -9.98
CA TRP A 21 -10.06 -10.88 -11.29
C TRP A 21 -9.08 -11.51 -12.27
N SER A 22 -9.58 -11.93 -13.43
CA SER A 22 -8.70 -12.38 -14.53
C SER A 22 -8.05 -11.16 -15.17
N ALA A 23 -6.72 -11.17 -15.28
CA ALA A 23 -5.96 -10.13 -15.95
C ALA A 23 -6.37 -9.98 -17.42
N ARG A 24 -6.72 -11.08 -18.10
CA ARG A 24 -7.27 -11.05 -19.47
C ARG A 24 -8.58 -10.26 -19.58
N ASN A 25 -9.40 -10.24 -18.53
CA ASN A 25 -10.63 -9.44 -18.48
C ASN A 25 -10.35 -7.99 -18.05
N LEU A 26 -9.40 -7.79 -17.15
CA LEU A 26 -9.05 -6.48 -16.62
C LEU A 26 -8.33 -5.59 -17.66
N GLY A 27 -7.42 -6.16 -18.45
CA GLY A 27 -6.64 -5.41 -19.45
C GLY A 27 -7.50 -4.58 -20.40
N PRO A 28 -8.53 -5.16 -21.06
CA PRO A 28 -9.44 -4.42 -21.92
C PRO A 28 -10.24 -3.32 -21.21
N LEU A 29 -10.67 -3.54 -19.96
CA LEU A 29 -11.35 -2.50 -19.15
C LEU A 29 -10.43 -1.30 -18.88
N LEU A 30 -9.13 -1.55 -18.77
CA LEU A 30 -8.10 -0.52 -18.58
C LEU A 30 -7.53 0.01 -19.92
N ASP A 31 -8.20 -0.27 -21.04
CA ASP A 31 -7.83 0.14 -22.40
C ASP A 31 -6.48 -0.42 -22.89
N TYR A 32 -6.07 -1.60 -22.41
CA TYR A 32 -4.94 -2.33 -22.99
C TYR A 32 -5.42 -3.33 -24.04
N LYS A 33 -5.23 -2.97 -25.31
CA LYS A 33 -5.58 -3.82 -26.47
C LYS A 33 -4.63 -5.00 -26.66
N GLU A 34 -3.35 -4.82 -26.33
CA GLU A 34 -2.31 -5.83 -26.50
C GLU A 34 -1.86 -6.41 -25.15
N TRP A 35 -1.91 -7.73 -25.01
CA TRP A 35 -1.47 -8.44 -23.80
C TRP A 35 -0.04 -8.10 -23.40
N ARG A 36 0.88 -8.03 -24.37
CA ARG A 36 2.30 -7.73 -24.09
C ARG A 36 2.49 -6.39 -23.38
N ASN A 37 1.65 -5.40 -23.69
CA ASN A 37 1.73 -4.09 -23.03
C ASN A 37 1.11 -4.14 -21.63
N PHE A 38 0.01 -4.89 -21.47
CA PHE A 38 -0.60 -5.07 -20.15
C PHE A 38 0.27 -5.90 -19.20
N TYR A 39 0.90 -6.96 -19.70
CA TYR A 39 1.83 -7.80 -18.93
C TYR A 39 2.97 -6.97 -18.32
N LYS A 40 3.52 -6.00 -19.06
CA LYS A 40 4.54 -5.08 -18.51
C LYS A 40 4.04 -4.29 -17.31
N VAL A 41 2.76 -3.93 -17.28
CA VAL A 41 2.14 -3.23 -16.14
C VAL A 41 1.95 -4.18 -14.96
N ILE A 42 1.51 -5.41 -15.21
CA ILE A 42 1.41 -6.46 -14.18
C ILE A 42 2.78 -6.71 -13.56
N ALA A 43 3.84 -6.85 -14.36
CA ALA A 43 5.21 -7.05 -13.87
C ALA A 43 5.67 -5.89 -12.95
N LYS A 44 5.35 -4.63 -13.30
CA LYS A 44 5.62 -3.49 -12.42
C LYS A 44 4.80 -3.55 -11.14
N ALA A 45 3.53 -3.93 -11.22
CA ALA A 45 2.66 -4.07 -10.06
C ALA A 45 3.14 -5.17 -9.09
N ILE A 46 3.66 -6.28 -9.60
CA ILE A 46 4.30 -7.35 -8.81
C ILE A 46 5.50 -6.78 -8.03
N ILE A 47 6.39 -6.05 -8.70
CA ILE A 47 7.55 -5.41 -8.05
C ILE A 47 7.09 -4.44 -6.96
N SER A 48 6.07 -3.62 -7.24
CA SER A 48 5.48 -2.69 -6.27
C SER A 48 4.87 -3.41 -5.06
N CYS A 49 4.28 -4.60 -5.25
CA CYS A 49 3.70 -5.41 -4.19
C CYS A 49 4.78 -5.89 -3.22
N GLU A 50 5.85 -6.50 -3.76
CA GLU A 50 6.98 -7.00 -2.98
C GLU A 50 7.70 -5.87 -2.24
N ALA A 51 7.92 -4.74 -2.93
CA ALA A 51 8.52 -3.55 -2.32
C ALA A 51 7.67 -2.97 -1.18
N SER A 52 6.35 -3.21 -1.18
CA SER A 52 5.45 -2.81 -0.10
C SER A 52 5.39 -3.82 1.05
N GLY A 53 6.20 -4.89 1.00
CA GLY A 53 6.25 -5.94 2.01
C GLY A 53 5.14 -6.99 1.93
N HIS A 54 4.39 -7.02 0.82
CA HIS A 54 3.35 -8.01 0.58
C HIS A 54 3.85 -9.11 -0.38
N PRO A 55 3.78 -10.40 0.00
CA PRO A 55 4.15 -11.50 -0.89
C PRO A 55 3.28 -11.47 -2.16
N SER A 56 3.91 -11.31 -3.32
CA SER A 56 3.20 -11.21 -4.60
C SER A 56 2.42 -12.47 -4.94
N ALA A 57 2.87 -13.65 -4.49
CA ALA A 57 2.18 -14.93 -4.68
C ALA A 57 0.76 -14.96 -4.07
N ASP A 58 0.48 -14.15 -3.05
CA ASP A 58 -0.85 -14.05 -2.43
C ASP A 58 -1.81 -13.17 -3.26
N HIS A 59 -1.30 -12.49 -4.27
CA HIS A 59 -2.00 -11.42 -4.98
C HIS A 59 -1.98 -11.59 -6.50
N PHE A 60 -0.96 -12.22 -7.05
CA PHE A 60 -0.73 -12.45 -8.48
C PHE A 60 -0.49 -13.94 -8.70
N VAL A 61 -1.55 -14.68 -9.00
CA VAL A 61 -1.45 -16.12 -9.28
C VAL A 61 -1.42 -16.33 -10.78
N GLU A 62 -0.29 -16.79 -11.31
CA GLU A 62 -0.16 -17.17 -12.73
C GLU A 62 -1.10 -18.33 -13.04
N THR A 63 -1.91 -18.17 -14.09
CA THR A 63 -2.83 -19.19 -14.57
C THR A 63 -2.74 -19.31 -16.08
N ASN A 64 -3.30 -20.39 -16.60
CA ASN A 64 -3.31 -20.70 -18.02
C ASN A 64 -4.75 -20.95 -18.44
N LYS A 65 -5.21 -20.22 -19.45
CA LYS A 65 -6.55 -20.36 -20.02
C LYS A 65 -6.46 -21.05 -21.37
N MET A 66 -7.04 -22.25 -21.46
CA MET A 66 -7.23 -22.92 -22.74
C MET A 66 -8.40 -22.28 -23.50
N VAL A 67 -8.20 -21.98 -24.78
CA VAL A 67 -9.24 -21.41 -25.64
C VAL A 67 -9.30 -22.20 -26.93
N GLU A 68 -10.51 -22.62 -27.32
CA GLU A 68 -10.74 -23.25 -28.63
C GLU A 68 -10.71 -22.19 -29.74
N LEU A 69 -9.96 -22.48 -30.78
CA LEU A 69 -9.92 -21.71 -32.01
C LEU A 69 -11.04 -22.19 -32.94
N GLY A 70 -11.49 -21.32 -33.86
CA GLY A 70 -12.49 -21.67 -34.86
C GLY A 70 -12.10 -22.83 -35.80
N SER A 71 -10.84 -23.29 -35.75
CA SER A 71 -10.33 -24.47 -36.44
C SER A 71 -10.42 -25.77 -35.63
N GLY A 72 -10.95 -25.75 -34.40
CA GLY A 72 -10.98 -26.90 -33.49
C GLY A 72 -9.68 -27.14 -32.72
N ALA A 73 -8.64 -26.33 -32.95
CA ALA A 73 -7.38 -26.39 -32.20
C ALA A 73 -7.48 -25.58 -30.89
N SER A 74 -6.95 -26.09 -29.79
CA SER A 74 -6.88 -25.36 -28.52
C SER A 74 -5.56 -24.60 -28.38
N ARG A 75 -5.61 -23.33 -27.93
CA ARG A 75 -4.43 -22.52 -27.60
C ARG A 75 -4.38 -22.25 -26.10
N ASN A 76 -3.20 -22.47 -25.50
CA ASN A 76 -2.94 -22.05 -24.13
C ASN A 76 -2.60 -20.55 -24.10
N LEU A 77 -3.33 -19.78 -23.30
CA LEU A 77 -3.10 -18.35 -23.07
C LEU A 77 -2.76 -18.11 -21.61
N GLU A 78 -1.57 -17.57 -21.38
CA GLU A 78 -1.14 -17.08 -20.07
C GLU A 78 -2.14 -16.05 -19.51
N ASP A 79 -2.48 -16.12 -18.23
CA ASP A 79 -3.36 -15.20 -17.51
C ASP A 79 -2.86 -15.05 -16.07
N PHE A 80 -3.44 -14.11 -15.32
CA PHE A 80 -3.23 -13.97 -13.89
C PHE A 80 -4.58 -13.88 -13.19
N HIS A 81 -4.72 -14.58 -12.07
CA HIS A 81 -5.75 -14.30 -11.09
C HIS A 81 -5.21 -13.26 -10.12
N LEU A 82 -5.83 -12.09 -10.15
CA LEU A 82 -5.46 -10.92 -9.38
C LEU A 82 -6.39 -10.78 -8.17
N SER A 83 -5.82 -10.54 -7.00
CA SER A 83 -6.59 -10.05 -5.86
C SER A 83 -7.09 -8.63 -6.12
N ARG A 84 -8.08 -8.16 -5.34
CA ARG A 84 -8.54 -6.76 -5.40
C ARG A 84 -7.38 -5.78 -5.19
N TYR A 85 -6.47 -6.11 -4.27
CA TYR A 85 -5.27 -5.32 -4.01
C TYR A 85 -4.32 -5.29 -5.22
N ALA A 86 -4.07 -6.44 -5.87
CA ALA A 86 -3.30 -6.49 -7.11
C ALA A 86 -3.91 -5.63 -8.23
N CYS A 87 -5.24 -5.64 -8.38
CA CYS A 87 -5.93 -4.79 -9.35
C CYS A 87 -5.65 -3.30 -9.10
N TYR A 88 -5.62 -2.86 -7.84
CA TYR A 88 -5.27 -1.47 -7.50
C TYR A 88 -3.82 -1.14 -7.84
N LEU A 89 -2.88 -2.04 -7.54
CA LEU A 89 -1.47 -1.87 -7.93
C LEU A 89 -1.29 -1.81 -9.45
N VAL A 90 -2.04 -2.62 -10.22
CA VAL A 90 -2.04 -2.57 -11.69
C VAL A 90 -2.50 -1.19 -12.19
N VAL A 91 -3.54 -0.61 -11.60
CA VAL A 91 -4.00 0.74 -11.96
C VAL A 91 -2.94 1.79 -11.58
N GLN A 92 -2.36 1.69 -10.39
CA GLN A 92 -1.31 2.63 -9.93
C GLN A 92 -0.08 2.62 -10.84
N ASN A 93 0.31 1.44 -11.34
CA ASN A 93 1.48 1.25 -12.22
C ASN A 93 1.17 1.36 -13.72
N GLY A 94 -0.09 1.64 -14.08
CA GLY A 94 -0.53 1.75 -15.47
C GLY A 94 0.00 3.00 -16.19
N ASP A 95 -0.12 3.00 -17.51
CA ASP A 95 0.20 4.14 -18.37
C ASP A 95 -0.77 5.32 -18.13
N PRO A 96 -0.30 6.44 -17.56
CA PRO A 96 -1.16 7.59 -17.24
C PRO A 96 -1.70 8.32 -18.48
N SER A 97 -1.18 8.04 -19.68
CA SER A 97 -1.76 8.57 -20.92
C SER A 97 -3.14 7.99 -21.24
N LYS A 98 -3.52 6.88 -20.59
CA LYS A 98 -4.84 6.25 -20.72
C LYS A 98 -5.85 6.91 -19.77
N PRO A 99 -6.99 7.45 -20.26
CA PRO A 99 -7.96 8.15 -19.41
C PRO A 99 -8.49 7.34 -18.23
N VAL A 100 -8.70 6.02 -18.42
CA VAL A 100 -9.18 5.12 -17.35
C VAL A 100 -8.14 4.98 -16.23
N ILE A 101 -6.85 4.90 -16.59
CA ILE A 101 -5.75 4.86 -15.62
C ILE A 101 -5.63 6.19 -14.88
N ALA A 102 -5.64 7.32 -15.60
CA ALA A 102 -5.59 8.64 -15.00
C ALA A 102 -6.77 8.91 -14.04
N ALA A 103 -7.97 8.46 -14.40
CA ALA A 103 -9.14 8.52 -13.53
C ALA A 103 -8.95 7.68 -12.26
N GLY A 104 -8.42 6.47 -12.38
CA GLY A 104 -8.09 5.61 -11.24
C GLY A 104 -7.04 6.22 -10.32
N GLN A 105 -5.97 6.81 -10.87
CA GLN A 105 -4.95 7.53 -10.10
C GLN A 105 -5.54 8.75 -9.37
N THR A 106 -6.38 9.53 -10.06
CA THR A 106 -7.08 10.67 -9.46
C THR A 106 -8.01 10.21 -8.32
N TYR A 107 -8.69 9.08 -8.50
CA TYR A 107 -9.52 8.49 -7.46
C TYR A 107 -8.69 8.17 -6.20
N PHE A 108 -7.50 7.59 -6.34
CA PHE A 108 -6.62 7.34 -5.19
C PHE A 108 -6.21 8.64 -4.49
N VAL A 109 -5.84 9.68 -5.23
CA VAL A 109 -5.52 11.00 -4.65
C VAL A 109 -6.70 11.55 -3.84
N LEU A 110 -7.91 11.48 -4.40
CA LEU A 110 -9.12 11.96 -3.72
C LEU A 110 -9.51 11.11 -2.52
N GLN A 111 -9.35 9.78 -2.60
CA GLN A 111 -9.61 8.89 -1.46
C GLN A 111 -8.62 9.12 -0.33
N THR A 112 -7.32 9.25 -0.63
CA THR A 112 -6.31 9.58 0.37
C THR A 112 -6.65 10.89 1.06
N ARG A 113 -7.00 11.93 0.28
CA ARG A 113 -7.38 13.23 0.87
C ARG A 113 -8.65 13.14 1.73
N ARG A 114 -9.62 12.32 1.31
CA ARG A 114 -10.85 12.09 2.08
C ARG A 114 -10.55 11.40 3.41
N GLN A 115 -9.66 10.40 3.40
CA GLN A 115 -9.25 9.68 4.60
C GLN A 115 -8.50 10.61 5.56
N GLU A 116 -7.52 11.39 5.08
CA GLU A 116 -6.81 12.39 5.89
C GLU A 116 -7.77 13.36 6.58
N LEU A 117 -8.75 13.89 5.84
CA LEU A 117 -9.75 14.82 6.39
C LEU A 117 -10.66 14.14 7.42
N GLN A 118 -11.00 12.88 7.21
CA GLN A 118 -11.79 12.10 8.16
C GLN A 118 -11.02 11.87 9.46
N ASP A 119 -9.74 11.50 9.36
CA ASP A 119 -8.86 11.30 10.51
C ASP A 119 -8.66 12.62 11.29
N ASP A 120 -8.46 13.74 10.58
CA ASP A 120 -8.42 15.09 11.16
C ASP A 120 -9.71 15.46 11.91
N GLN A 121 -10.86 15.13 11.34
CA GLN A 121 -12.17 15.40 11.96
C GLN A 121 -12.37 14.57 13.22
N ILE A 122 -12.03 13.28 13.16
CA ILE A 122 -12.08 12.37 14.31
C ILE A 122 -11.21 12.96 15.42
N PHE A 123 -9.95 13.32 15.11
CA PHE A 123 -9.02 13.89 16.09
C PHE A 123 -9.54 15.19 16.72
N LYS A 124 -10.13 16.09 15.93
CA LYS A 124 -10.73 17.34 16.45
C LYS A 124 -11.94 17.09 17.35
N SER A 125 -12.69 16.01 17.14
CA SER A 125 -13.87 15.65 17.93
C SER A 125 -13.54 15.01 19.29
N LEU A 126 -12.31 14.53 19.49
CA LEU A 126 -11.89 13.89 20.74
C LEU A 126 -11.87 14.88 21.92
N ARG A 127 -12.13 14.40 23.13
CA ARG A 127 -11.89 15.15 24.38
C ARG A 127 -10.39 15.31 24.63
N GLU A 128 -9.98 16.27 25.45
CA GLU A 128 -8.56 16.56 25.71
C GLU A 128 -7.77 15.34 26.24
N ASP A 129 -8.36 14.53 27.13
CA ASP A 129 -7.71 13.31 27.63
C ASP A 129 -7.58 12.24 26.54
N GLU A 130 -8.54 12.15 25.63
CA GLU A 130 -8.52 11.22 24.49
C GLU A 130 -7.48 11.66 23.45
N LYS A 131 -7.38 12.97 23.16
CA LYS A 131 -6.31 13.53 22.32
C LYS A 131 -4.94 13.23 22.91
N ARG A 132 -4.77 13.42 24.22
CA ARG A 132 -3.50 13.12 24.92
C ARG A 132 -3.14 11.65 24.80
N LEU A 133 -4.11 10.75 24.98
CA LEU A 133 -3.89 9.32 24.83
C LEU A 133 -3.54 8.95 23.38
N PHE A 134 -4.28 9.50 22.41
CA PHE A 134 -4.04 9.31 20.98
C PHE A 134 -2.61 9.72 20.58
N LEU A 135 -2.23 10.97 20.88
CA LEU A 135 -0.89 11.49 20.57
C LEU A 135 0.22 10.70 21.28
N ARG A 136 -0.01 10.24 22.52
CA ARG A 136 0.95 9.40 23.24
C ARG A 136 1.15 8.05 22.54
N ASN A 137 0.06 7.44 22.05
CA ASN A 137 0.14 6.19 21.32
C ASN A 137 0.87 6.38 19.98
N GLU A 138 0.59 7.46 19.24
CA GLU A 138 1.34 7.80 18.01
C GLU A 138 2.83 8.00 18.29
N LEU A 139 3.17 8.81 19.30
CA LEU A 139 4.57 9.05 19.69
C LEU A 139 5.28 7.76 20.09
N LYS A 140 4.58 6.84 20.75
CA LYS A 140 5.13 5.53 21.13
C LYS A 140 5.49 4.70 19.89
N GLU A 141 4.60 4.62 18.90
CA GLU A 141 4.86 3.89 17.66
C GLU A 141 5.97 4.56 16.83
N HIS A 142 5.97 5.90 16.72
CA HIS A 142 7.05 6.62 16.06
C HIS A 142 8.40 6.38 16.73
N ASN A 143 8.46 6.36 18.06
CA ASN A 143 9.71 6.09 18.78
C ASN A 143 10.19 4.65 18.58
N LYS A 144 9.27 3.68 18.44
CA LYS A 144 9.63 2.30 18.06
C LYS A 144 10.28 2.26 16.68
N HIS A 145 9.68 2.89 15.67
CA HIS A 145 10.27 2.97 14.34
C HIS A 145 11.60 3.72 14.30
N LEU A 146 11.75 4.77 15.11
CA LEU A 146 13.00 5.50 15.27
C LEU A 146 14.11 4.58 15.79
N VAL A 147 13.82 3.77 16.81
CA VAL A 147 14.76 2.80 17.38
C VAL A 147 15.12 1.71 16.37
N GLU A 148 14.13 1.14 15.67
CA GLU A 148 14.36 0.14 14.60
C GLU A 148 15.24 0.71 13.48
N THR A 149 15.02 1.97 13.10
CA THR A 149 15.79 2.64 12.06
C THR A 149 17.22 2.94 12.53
N ALA A 150 17.38 3.43 13.76
CA ALA A 150 18.69 3.67 14.36
C ALA A 150 19.52 2.37 14.44
N GLN A 151 18.88 1.25 14.79
CA GLN A 151 19.53 -0.06 14.80
C GLN A 151 20.05 -0.45 13.41
N ARG A 152 19.21 -0.32 12.38
CA ARG A 152 19.62 -0.59 10.98
C ARG A 152 20.73 0.35 10.50
N ALA A 153 20.85 1.53 11.09
CA ALA A 153 21.90 2.52 10.79
C ALA A 153 23.19 2.33 11.61
N GLY A 154 23.29 1.29 12.44
CA GLY A 154 24.51 0.95 13.19
C GLY A 154 24.51 1.34 14.67
N VAL A 155 23.37 1.75 15.24
CA VAL A 155 23.23 1.91 16.70
C VAL A 155 22.91 0.55 17.31
N GLU A 156 23.94 -0.20 17.70
CA GLU A 156 23.78 -1.61 18.08
C GLU A 156 23.91 -1.87 19.58
N THR A 157 24.81 -1.16 20.26
CA THR A 157 25.08 -1.41 21.68
C THR A 157 24.14 -0.60 22.58
N THR A 158 23.99 -1.06 23.83
CA THR A 158 23.26 -0.32 24.86
C THR A 158 23.84 1.08 25.10
N LEU A 159 25.16 1.25 24.94
CA LEU A 159 25.83 2.54 25.06
C LEU A 159 25.51 3.45 23.88
N ASP A 160 25.49 2.92 22.65
CA ASP A 160 25.15 3.70 21.46
C ASP A 160 23.71 4.22 21.53
N PHE A 161 22.78 3.38 22.00
CA PHE A 161 21.40 3.82 22.24
C PHE A 161 21.30 4.88 23.34
N ALA A 162 22.08 4.77 24.41
CA ALA A 162 22.10 5.80 25.45
C ALA A 162 22.58 7.15 24.91
N VAL A 163 23.64 7.15 24.07
CA VAL A 163 24.14 8.35 23.39
C VAL A 163 23.11 8.90 22.41
N PHE A 164 22.52 8.05 21.57
CA PHE A 164 21.49 8.41 20.60
C PHE A 164 20.28 9.09 21.27
N GLN A 165 19.75 8.49 22.34
CA GLN A 165 18.62 9.06 23.09
C GLN A 165 18.99 10.38 23.76
N ASN A 166 20.21 10.50 24.28
CA ASN A 166 20.68 11.75 24.88
C ASN A 166 20.78 12.89 23.86
N HIS A 167 21.22 12.60 22.62
CA HIS A 167 21.15 13.55 21.52
C HIS A 167 19.71 13.92 21.16
N GLY A 168 18.78 12.96 21.22
CA GLY A 168 17.35 13.22 21.11
C GLY A 168 16.85 14.25 22.13
N TYR A 169 17.20 14.09 23.41
CA TYR A 169 16.87 15.06 24.45
C TYR A 169 17.46 16.45 24.17
N LYS A 170 18.74 16.52 23.77
CA LYS A 170 19.38 17.78 23.40
C LYS A 170 18.65 18.49 22.27
N GLY A 171 18.18 17.76 21.26
CA GLY A 171 17.39 18.32 20.16
C GLY A 171 16.05 18.91 20.63
N LEU A 172 15.35 18.22 21.54
CA LEU A 172 14.03 18.63 22.02
C LEU A 172 14.07 19.78 23.03
N TYR A 173 15.15 19.90 23.80
CA TYR A 173 15.24 20.81 24.95
C TYR A 173 16.32 21.89 24.78
N GLY A 174 16.57 22.33 23.55
CA GLY A 174 17.45 23.48 23.26
C GLY A 174 18.91 23.25 23.67
N GLY A 175 19.41 22.04 23.49
CA GLY A 175 20.79 21.63 23.81
C GLY A 175 20.96 21.00 25.19
N LEU A 176 19.91 20.94 26.01
CA LEU A 176 19.96 20.30 27.32
C LEU A 176 19.92 18.78 27.22
N ASP A 177 20.87 18.13 27.86
CA ASP A 177 20.91 16.68 27.96
C ASP A 177 19.96 16.15 29.04
N GLN A 178 19.76 14.83 29.10
CA GLN A 178 18.80 14.25 30.05
C GLN A 178 19.10 14.65 31.51
N LYS A 179 20.39 14.73 31.86
CA LYS A 179 20.83 15.06 33.22
C LYS A 179 20.53 16.52 33.56
N ALA A 180 20.87 17.44 32.66
CA ALA A 180 20.59 18.87 32.81
C ALA A 180 19.08 19.17 32.86
N ILE A 181 18.25 18.41 32.14
CA ILE A 181 16.78 18.51 32.24
C ILE A 181 16.30 18.11 33.64
N HIS A 182 16.87 17.03 34.21
CA HIS A 182 16.48 16.57 35.54
C HIS A 182 16.88 17.56 36.63
N GLU A 183 18.11 18.09 36.58
CA GLU A 183 18.62 19.10 37.51
C GLU A 183 17.82 20.41 37.47
N ARG A 184 17.27 20.79 36.31
CA ARG A 184 16.44 22.00 36.16
C ARG A 184 15.01 21.85 36.69
N LYS A 185 14.49 20.63 36.74
CA LYS A 185 13.11 20.33 37.19
C LYS A 185 13.02 20.04 38.69
N ALA A 186 14.14 19.73 39.33
CA ALA A 186 14.27 19.52 40.77
C ALA A 186 14.30 20.86 41.51
#